data_AF-A0A5Q0M5C8-F1
#
_entry.id   AF-A0A5Q0M5C8-F1
#
_cell.length_a   1.000
_cell.length_b   1.000
_cell.length_c   1.000
_cell.angle_alpha   90.00
_cell.angle_beta   90.00
_cell.angle_gamma   90.00
#
_symmetry.space_group_name_H-M   'P 1'
#
loop_
_entity.id
_entity.type
_entity.pdbx_description
1 polymer ?
#
loop_
_entity_poly.entity_id
_entity_poly.type
_entity_poly.pdbx_seq_one_letter_code
_entity_poly.pdbx_strand_id
1 'polypeptide(L)'
;MKELLLFGSAFGAVFLLGFQSLAVNSGYRALALVNSALIGVMNIGLFKLVPHVETMTQAVIYVGAGPLAILCAMEVHAWMRRRKAV
;
A
#
# COMPACT_ATOMS: atom_id res chain seq x y z
N MET A 1 -13.79 -14.16 0.31
CA MET A 1 -13.84 -12.98 -0.60
C MET A 1 -13.55 -11.68 0.14
N LYS A 2 -14.19 -11.43 1.29
CA LYS A 2 -13.90 -10.26 2.12
C LYS A 2 -12.44 -10.22 2.60
N GLU A 3 -11.80 -11.35 2.90
CA GLU A 3 -10.40 -11.34 3.36
C GLU A 3 -9.43 -10.93 2.26
N LEU A 4 -9.63 -11.38 1.02
CA LEU A 4 -8.81 -10.98 -0.13
C LEU A 4 -8.94 -9.49 -0.41
N LEU A 5 -10.14 -8.93 -0.31
CA LEU A 5 -10.38 -7.51 -0.51
C LEU A 5 -9.79 -6.67 0.63
N LEU A 6 -9.90 -7.16 1.87
CA LEU A 6 -9.28 -6.54 3.05
C LEU A 6 -7.76 -6.56 2.93
N PHE A 7 -7.17 -7.71 2.59
CA PHE A 7 -5.75 -7.86 2.33
C PHE A 7 -5.30 -6.92 1.21
N GLY A 8 -5.96 -6.95 0.05
CA GLY A 8 -5.60 -6.12 -1.10
C GLY A 8 -5.70 -4.63 -0.79
N SER A 9 -6.72 -4.20 -0.05
CA SER A 9 -6.89 -2.80 0.36
C SER A 9 -5.83 -2.38 1.38
N ALA A 10 -5.55 -3.22 2.39
CA ALA A 10 -4.53 -2.94 3.41
C ALA A 10 -3.12 -2.95 2.81
N PHE A 11 -2.80 -3.99 2.05
CA PHE A 11 -1.54 -4.15 1.34
C PHE A 11 -1.34 -2.98 0.38
N GLY A 12 -2.33 -2.69 -0.47
CA GLY A 12 -2.29 -1.58 -1.42
C GLY A 12 -2.06 -0.24 -0.72
N ALA A 13 -2.84 0.07 0.33
CA ALA A 13 -2.67 1.31 1.08
C ALA A 13 -1.25 1.46 1.64
N VAL A 14 -0.73 0.45 2.31
CA VAL A 14 0.60 0.51 2.94
C VAL A 14 1.72 0.49 1.90
N PHE A 15 1.60 -0.30 0.85
CA PHE A 15 2.56 -0.34 -0.26
C PHE A 15 2.69 1.03 -0.90
N LEU A 16 1.54 1.64 -1.23
CA LEU A 16 1.49 2.95 -1.86
C LEU A 16 2.02 4.03 -0.91
N LEU A 17 1.69 3.99 0.39
CA LEU A 17 2.26 4.91 1.39
C LEU A 17 3.79 4.82 1.48
N GLY A 18 4.33 3.60 1.56
CA GLY A 18 5.78 3.38 1.55
C GLY A 18 6.43 3.88 0.26
N PHE A 19 5.83 3.55 -0.89
CA PHE A 19 6.32 4.01 -2.19
C PHE A 19 6.22 5.53 -2.34
N GLN A 20 5.19 6.17 -1.77
CA GLN A 20 4.98 7.61 -1.83
C GLN A 20 6.04 8.34 -1.02
N SER A 21 6.33 7.87 0.20
CA SER A 21 7.44 8.39 1.01
C SER A 21 8.77 8.30 0.28
N LEU A 22 9.07 7.15 -0.34
CA LEU A 22 10.31 6.97 -1.12
C LEU A 22 10.37 7.87 -2.37
N ALA A 23 9.26 8.04 -3.07
CA ALA A 23 9.17 8.91 -4.25
C ALA A 23 9.32 10.39 -3.89
N VAL A 24 8.71 10.85 -2.79
CA VAL A 24 8.85 12.23 -2.28
C VAL A 24 10.30 12.48 -1.87
N ASN A 25 10.90 11.58 -1.09
CA ASN A 25 12.29 11.70 -0.64
C ASN A 25 13.30 11.65 -1.80
N SER A 26 12.94 11.02 -2.91
CA SER A 26 13.78 10.97 -4.11
C SER A 26 13.47 12.07 -5.15
N GLY A 27 12.53 12.97 -4.85
CA GLY A 27 12.21 14.14 -5.68
C GLY A 27 11.17 13.91 -6.80
N TYR A 28 10.58 12.73 -6.92
CA TYR A 28 9.63 12.38 -8.00
C TYR A 28 8.20 12.85 -7.69
N ARG A 29 7.97 14.16 -7.84
CA ARG A 29 6.69 14.81 -7.50
C ARG A 29 5.49 14.27 -8.26
N ALA A 30 5.64 13.96 -9.55
CA ALA A 30 4.54 13.41 -10.36
C ALA A 30 4.12 12.02 -9.88
N LEU A 31 5.08 11.16 -9.54
CA LEU A 31 4.80 9.86 -8.94
C LEU A 31 4.16 10.01 -7.56
N ALA A 32 4.66 10.93 -6.73
CA ALA A 32 4.07 11.21 -5.43
C ALA A 32 2.60 11.66 -5.54
N LEU A 33 2.26 12.51 -6.52
CA LEU A 33 0.89 12.97 -6.76
C LEU A 33 -0.05 11.83 -7.13
N VAL A 34 0.32 11.04 -8.15
CA VAL A 34 -0.48 9.90 -8.62
C VAL A 34 -0.65 8.89 -7.49
N ASN A 35 0.42 8.64 -6.74
CA ASN A 35 0.41 7.69 -5.65
C ASN A 35 -0.52 8.13 -4.50
N SER A 36 -0.53 9.43 -4.16
CA SER A 36 -1.48 9.99 -3.18
C SER A 36 -2.95 9.77 -3.58
N ALA A 37 -3.29 9.89 -4.87
CA ALA A 37 -4.65 9.62 -5.34
C ALA A 37 -5.02 8.13 -5.18
N LEU A 38 -4.09 7.22 -5.50
CA LEU A 38 -4.29 5.78 -5.34
C LEU A 38 -4.44 5.36 -3.86
N ILE A 39 -3.69 5.99 -2.95
CA ILE A 39 -3.86 5.80 -1.50
C ILE A 39 -5.29 6.13 -1.08
N GLY A 40 -5.85 7.22 -1.60
CA GLY A 40 -7.25 7.59 -1.34
C GLY A 40 -8.23 6.48 -1.73
N VAL A 41 -8.05 5.86 -2.89
CA VAL A 41 -8.89 4.74 -3.36
C VAL A 41 -8.78 3.52 -2.43
N MET A 42 -7.55 3.16 -2.03
CA MET A 42 -7.35 2.03 -1.10
C MET A 42 -7.96 2.31 0.29
N ASN A 43 -7.86 3.55 0.77
CA ASN A 43 -8.46 3.97 2.04
C ASN A 43 -9.99 3.92 2.00
N ILE A 44 -10.64 4.26 0.88
CA ILE A 44 -12.09 4.07 0.73
C ILE A 44 -12.47 2.59 0.91
N GLY A 45 -11.67 1.68 0.34
CA GLY A 45 -11.84 0.24 0.55
C GLY A 45 -11.69 -0.15 2.02
N LEU A 46 -10.60 0.29 2.66
CA LEU A 46 -10.36 0.03 4.09
C LEU A 46 -11.45 0.57 4.99
N PHE A 47 -11.89 1.81 4.81
CA PHE A 47 -12.95 2.39 5.65
C PHE A 47 -14.29 1.65 5.52
N LYS A 48 -14.53 0.99 4.39
CA LYS A 48 -15.70 0.11 4.22
C LYS A 48 -15.51 -1.28 4.81
N LEU A 49 -14.27 -1.78 4.87
CA LEU A 49 -13.99 -3.17 5.24
C LEU A 49 -13.58 -3.35 6.71
N VAL A 50 -12.82 -2.42 7.27
CA VAL A 50 -12.32 -2.47 8.66
C VAL A 50 -13.44 -2.58 9.69
N PRO A 51 -14.56 -1.83 9.60
CA PRO A 51 -15.67 -1.99 10.54
C PRO A 51 -16.34 -3.37 10.51
N HIS A 52 -16.11 -4.17 9.47
CA HIS A 52 -16.68 -5.51 9.29
C HIS A 52 -15.65 -6.63 9.57
N VAL A 53 -14.55 -6.31 10.25
CA VAL A 53 -13.58 -7.30 10.71
C VAL A 53 -14.14 -7.98 11.96
N GLU A 54 -14.57 -9.22 11.80
CA GLU A 54 -15.27 -9.99 12.84
C GLU A 54 -14.43 -11.18 13.35
N THR A 55 -13.46 -11.64 12.57
CA THR A 55 -12.68 -12.85 12.88
C THR A 55 -11.21 -12.56 13.14
N MET A 56 -10.57 -13.40 13.96
CA MET A 56 -9.13 -13.31 14.23
C MET A 56 -8.30 -13.46 12.94
N THR A 57 -8.74 -14.32 12.01
CA THR A 57 -8.09 -14.48 10.70
C THR A 57 -8.07 -13.18 9.91
N GLN A 58 -9.18 -12.43 9.88
CA GLN A 58 -9.25 -11.14 9.20
C GLN A 58 -8.32 -10.10 9.87
N ALA A 59 -8.23 -10.10 11.20
CA ALA A 59 -7.31 -9.23 11.93
C ALA A 59 -5.84 -9.54 11.59
N VAL A 60 -5.45 -10.82 11.61
CA VAL A 60 -4.10 -11.26 11.24
C VAL A 60 -3.78 -10.89 9.79
N ILE A 61 -4.73 -11.05 8.87
CA ILE A 61 -4.57 -10.66 7.47
C ILE A 61 -4.37 -9.15 7.33
N TYR A 62 -5.21 -8.34 8.01
CA TYR A 62 -5.09 -6.89 7.98
C TYR A 62 -3.75 -6.40 8.54
N VAL A 63 -3.33 -6.93 9.69
CA VAL A 63 -2.06 -6.58 10.34
C VAL A 63 -0.87 -7.08 9.52
N GLY A 64 -0.91 -8.31 9.03
CA GLY A 64 0.16 -8.94 8.27
C GLY A 64 0.36 -8.32 6.88
N ALA A 65 -0.68 -7.73 6.28
CA ALA A 65 -0.58 -7.04 5.00
C ALA A 65 0.41 -5.88 5.04
N GLY A 66 0.50 -5.15 6.16
CA GLY A 66 1.35 -3.96 6.28
C GLY A 66 2.85 -4.24 6.12
N PRO A 67 3.46 -5.11 6.95
CA PRO A 67 4.88 -5.44 6.84
C PRO A 67 5.29 -5.96 5.45
N LEU A 68 4.48 -6.87 4.87
CA LEU A 68 4.73 -7.40 3.53
C LEU A 68 4.69 -6.30 2.47
N ALA A 69 3.71 -5.40 2.56
CA ALA A 69 3.56 -4.28 1.64
C ALA A 69 4.76 -3.31 1.68
N ILE A 70 5.30 -3.01 2.87
CA ILE A 70 6.48 -2.16 3.01
C ILE A 70 7.71 -2.80 2.36
N LEU A 71 7.95 -4.09 2.61
CA LEU A 71 9.09 -4.81 1.99
C LEU A 71 8.97 -4.79 0.46
N CYS A 72 7.77 -5.04 -0.07
CA CYS A 72 7.51 -4.94 -1.50
C CYS A 72 7.74 -3.51 -2.03
N ALA A 73 7.31 -2.47 -1.31
CA ALA A 73 7.50 -1.07 -1.73
C ALA A 73 8.99 -0.70 -1.81
N MET A 74 9.78 -1.16 -0.84
CA MET A 74 11.24 -0.93 -0.83
C MET A 74 11.93 -1.61 -2.02
N GLU A 75 11.62 -2.88 -2.29
CA GLU A 75 12.23 -3.62 -3.41
C GLU A 75 11.83 -3.05 -4.76
N VAL A 76 10.53 -2.73 -4.93
CA VAL A 76 10.00 -2.13 -6.17
C VAL A 76 10.63 -0.77 -6.44
N HIS A 77 10.77 0.08 -5.42
CA HIS A 77 11.46 1.35 -5.54
C HIS A 77 12.96 1.18 -5.86
N ALA A 78 13.64 0.24 -5.21
CA ALA A 78 15.05 -0.07 -5.49
C ALA A 78 15.25 -0.59 -6.92
N TRP A 79 14.35 -1.43 -7.42
CA TRP A 79 14.33 -1.90 -8.80
C TRP A 79 14.09 -0.76 -9.80
N MET A 80 13.16 0.16 -9.52
CA MET A 80 12.91 1.33 -10.38
C MET A 80 14.13 2.23 -10.50
N ARG A 81 14.79 2.55 -9.37
CA ARG A 81 16.03 3.34 -9.36
C ARG A 81 17.17 2.64 -10.13
N ARG A 82 17.30 1.32 -9.99
CA ARG A 82 18.30 0.54 -10.76
C ARG A 82 18.08 0.63 -12.27
N ARG A 83 16.84 0.77 -12.74
CA ARG A 83 16.48 0.79 -14.16
C ARG A 83 16.56 2.17 -14.83
N LYS A 84 16.93 3.24 -14.11
CA LYS A 84 16.96 4.63 -14.64
C LYS A 84 15.64 5.07 -15.33
N ALA A 85 14.51 4.46 -14.99
CA ALA A 85 13.20 4.97 -15.40
C ALA A 85 12.80 6.24 -14.60
N VAL A 86 13.60 6.53 -13.57
CA VAL A 86 13.40 7.45 -12.45
C VAL A 86 14.79 7.67 -11.88
#